data_AF-A0A831P0R7-F1
#
_entry.id   AF-A0A831P0R7-F1
#
_cell.length_a   1.000
_cell.length_b   1.000
_cell.length_c   1.000
_cell.angle_alpha   90.00
_cell.angle_beta   90.00
_cell.angle_gamma   90.00
#
_symmetry.space_group_name_H-M   'P 1'
#
loop_
_entity.id
_entity.type
_entity.pdbx_description
1 polymer ?
#
loop_
_entity_poly.entity_id
_entity_poly.type
_entity_poly.pdbx_seq_one_letter_code
_entity_poly.pdbx_strand_id
1 'polypeptide(L)'
;MLEFSTYSVISPEGCASILWKSADKAADAANAMGITSSRLKELGLVDEVIKEPLGSAHRDVEEMSLSLKKSLLENFEYFDSIALDTLLERRYERLMKCGKYESKD
;
A
#
# COMPACT_ATOMS: atom_id res chain seq x y z
N MET A 1 0.49 -0.30 -5.41
CA MET A 1 -0.70 0.54 -5.10
C MET A 1 -0.77 1.69 -6.07
N LEU A 2 -1.96 2.19 -6.40
CA LEU A 2 -2.09 3.44 -7.16
C LEU A 2 -1.76 4.65 -6.27
N GLU A 3 -1.28 5.73 -6.85
CA GLU A 3 -0.79 6.93 -6.15
C GLU A 3 -1.81 7.51 -5.14
N PHE A 4 -3.08 7.63 -5.52
CA PHE A 4 -4.14 8.18 -4.66
C PHE A 4 -4.98 7.12 -3.97
N SER A 5 -4.64 5.83 -4.14
CA SER A 5 -5.28 4.76 -3.37
C SER A 5 -4.86 4.79 -1.90
N THR A 6 -5.78 4.39 -1.03
CA THR A 6 -5.57 4.30 0.42
C THR A 6 -5.66 2.86 0.90
N TYR A 7 -4.89 2.50 1.92
CA TYR A 7 -5.03 1.21 2.61
C TYR A 7 -4.92 1.42 4.13
N SER A 8 -5.91 0.94 4.86
CA SER A 8 -5.97 1.01 6.32
C SER A 8 -6.61 -0.24 6.93
N VAL A 9 -6.34 -0.47 8.22
CA VAL A 9 -6.97 -1.54 9.02
C VAL A 9 -8.40 -1.18 9.48
N ILE A 10 -8.69 0.12 9.57
CA ILE A 10 -9.98 0.69 9.96
C ILE A 10 -10.21 1.96 9.14
N SER A 11 -11.46 2.38 8.92
CA SER A 11 -11.72 3.67 8.29
C SER A 11 -11.24 4.83 9.19
N PRO A 12 -10.80 5.96 8.62
CA PRO A 12 -10.40 7.12 9.42
C PRO A 12 -11.50 7.64 10.36
N GLU A 13 -12.76 7.60 9.94
CA GLU A 13 -13.92 8.00 10.76
C GLU A 13 -14.11 7.05 11.94
N GLY A 14 -13.93 5.75 11.73
CA GLY A 14 -13.96 4.74 12.78
C GLY A 14 -12.85 4.98 13.80
N CYS A 15 -11.62 5.19 13.33
CA CYS A 15 -10.48 5.53 14.18
C CYS A 15 -10.72 6.82 14.99
N ALA A 16 -11.24 7.86 14.33
CA ALA A 16 -11.55 9.15 14.96
C ALA A 16 -12.62 9.03 16.04
N SER A 17 -13.70 8.30 15.78
CA SER A 17 -14.77 8.08 16.77
C SER A 17 -14.29 7.29 18.00
N ILE A 18 -13.35 6.35 17.84
CA ILE A 18 -12.83 5.54 18.95
C ILE A 18 -11.78 6.30 19.75
N LEU A 19 -10.75 6.86 19.09
CA LEU A 19 -9.60 7.46 19.77
C LEU A 19 -9.84 8.91 20.18
N TRP A 20 -10.63 9.66 19.38
CA TRP A 20 -10.90 11.07 19.63
C TRP A 20 -12.34 11.37 20.06
N LYS A 21 -13.22 10.35 20.13
CA LYS A 21 -14.64 10.51 20.48
C LYS A 21 -15.40 11.50 19.56
N SER A 22 -14.91 11.71 18.33
CA SER A 22 -15.53 12.57 17.33
C SER A 22 -15.14 12.10 15.93
N ALA A 23 -16.13 11.92 15.05
CA ALA A 23 -15.90 11.56 13.66
C ALA A 23 -15.32 12.70 12.82
N ASP A 24 -15.47 13.96 13.27
CA ASP A 24 -14.99 15.15 12.56
C ASP A 24 -13.45 15.19 12.47
N LYS A 25 -12.76 14.40 13.28
CA LYS A 25 -11.30 14.25 13.28
C LYS A 25 -10.78 13.16 12.33
N ALA A 26 -11.58 12.76 11.34
CA ALA A 26 -11.18 11.76 10.35
C ALA A 26 -9.89 12.13 9.59
N ALA A 27 -9.70 13.41 9.25
CA ALA A 27 -8.49 13.88 8.56
C ALA A 27 -7.23 13.69 9.43
N ASP A 28 -7.30 14.05 10.72
CA ASP A 28 -6.21 13.84 11.67
C ASP A 28 -5.90 12.35 11.85
N ALA A 29 -6.95 11.53 11.96
CA ALA A 29 -6.81 10.08 12.07
C ALA A 29 -6.16 9.45 10.82
N ALA A 30 -6.57 9.85 9.61
CA ALA A 30 -5.99 9.39 8.36
C ALA A 30 -4.48 9.72 8.27
N ASN A 31 -4.11 10.94 8.65
CA ASN A 31 -2.73 11.39 8.70
C ASN A 31 -1.91 10.60 9.73
N ALA A 32 -2.44 10.42 10.94
CA ALA A 32 -1.78 9.68 12.02
C ALA A 32 -1.57 8.20 11.67
N MET A 33 -2.53 7.58 10.98
CA MET A 33 -2.45 6.18 10.54
C MET A 33 -1.52 5.98 9.34
N GLY A 34 -1.25 7.02 8.54
CA GLY A 34 -0.34 6.92 7.39
C GLY A 34 -0.87 6.05 6.26
N ILE A 35 -2.12 6.26 5.84
CA ILE A 35 -2.86 5.37 4.92
C ILE A 35 -2.52 5.54 3.43
N THR A 36 -1.69 6.51 3.08
CA THR A 36 -1.38 6.86 1.68
C THR A 36 -0.37 5.90 1.06
N SER A 37 -0.45 5.70 -0.25
CA SER A 37 0.47 4.84 -1.00
C SER A 37 1.96 5.18 -0.76
N SER A 38 2.30 6.47 -0.72
CA SER A 38 3.66 6.97 -0.45
C SER A 38 4.14 6.57 0.94
N ARG A 39 3.31 6.79 1.97
CA ARG A 39 3.67 6.45 3.35
C ARG A 39 3.83 4.94 3.54
N LEU A 40 2.95 4.15 2.96
CA LEU A 40 3.03 2.68 3.02
C LEU A 40 4.25 2.14 2.27
N LYS A 41 4.68 2.81 1.19
CA LYS A 41 5.92 2.50 0.49
C LYS A 41 7.16 2.80 1.34
N GLU A 42 7.20 3.93 2.04
CA GLU A 42 8.28 4.27 3.00
C GLU A 42 8.40 3.24 4.13
N LEU A 43 7.26 2.70 4.58
CA LEU A 43 7.20 1.66 5.61
C LEU A 43 7.56 0.26 5.08
N GLY A 44 7.78 0.10 3.77
CA GLY A 44 8.09 -1.18 3.14
C GLY A 44 6.90 -2.15 3.08
N LEU A 45 5.67 -1.67 3.29
CA LEU A 45 4.46 -2.49 3.22
C LEU A 45 3.97 -2.70 1.78
N VAL A 46 4.39 -1.82 0.87
CA VAL A 46 4.03 -1.85 -0.55
C VAL A 46 5.30 -1.83 -1.39
N ASP A 47 5.36 -2.67 -2.42
CA ASP A 47 6.55 -2.81 -3.27
C ASP A 47 6.63 -1.75 -4.37
N GLU A 48 5.48 -1.23 -4.83
CA GLU A 48 5.43 -0.25 -5.93
C GLU A 48 4.27 0.73 -5.74
N VAL A 49 4.51 2.00 -6.08
CA VAL A 49 3.48 3.02 -6.25
C VAL A 49 3.39 3.36 -7.74
N ILE A 50 2.26 3.04 -8.35
CA ILE A 50 1.97 3.33 -9.76
C ILE A 50 1.40 4.74 -9.82
N LYS A 51 2.07 5.63 -10.55
CA LYS A 51 1.63 7.02 -10.72
C LYS A 51 0.29 7.07 -11.43
N GLU A 52 -0.58 7.97 -10.97
CA GLU A 52 -1.85 8.24 -11.64
C GLU A 52 -1.70 9.38 -12.65
N PRO A 53 -2.56 9.43 -13.68
CA PRO A 53 -2.67 10.58 -14.58
C PRO A 53 -2.88 11.89 -13.84
N LEU A 54 -2.59 13.01 -14.52
CA LEU A 54 -2.78 14.34 -13.95
C LEU A 54 -4.23 14.53 -13.49
N GLY A 55 -4.40 14.69 -12.18
CA GLY A 55 -5.71 14.84 -11.55
C GLY A 55 -6.45 13.53 -11.23
N SER A 56 -5.75 12.40 -11.15
CA SER A 56 -6.19 11.05 -10.75
C SER A 56 -6.73 10.14 -11.87
N ALA A 57 -6.66 8.84 -11.64
CA ALA A 57 -7.00 7.71 -12.51
C ALA A 57 -8.34 7.83 -13.25
N HIS A 58 -9.34 8.45 -12.62
CA HIS A 58 -10.66 8.61 -13.22
C HIS A 58 -10.69 9.67 -14.35
N ARG A 59 -9.66 10.52 -14.45
CA ARG A 59 -9.57 11.55 -15.50
C ARG A 59 -9.06 11.01 -16.82
N ASP A 60 -8.21 9.98 -16.77
CA ASP A 60 -7.72 9.28 -17.95
C ASP A 60 -7.59 7.78 -17.63
N VAL A 61 -8.70 7.06 -17.81
CA VAL A 61 -8.77 5.63 -17.52
C VAL A 61 -7.89 4.83 -18.48
N GLU A 62 -7.71 5.32 -19.71
CA GLU A 62 -6.87 4.66 -20.72
C GLU A 62 -5.41 4.72 -20.30
N GLU A 63 -4.89 5.91 -19.99
CA GLU A 63 -3.51 6.10 -19.51
C GLU A 63 -3.26 5.31 -18.21
N MET A 64 -4.22 5.35 -17.27
CA MET A 64 -4.12 4.58 -16.03
C MET A 64 -4.07 3.07 -16.31
N SER A 65 -4.90 2.56 -17.22
CA SER A 65 -4.92 1.14 -17.57
C SER A 65 -3.60 0.68 -18.20
N LEU A 66 -2.99 1.51 -19.04
CA LEU A 66 -1.70 1.23 -19.66
C LEU A 66 -0.57 1.20 -18.63
N SER A 67 -0.56 2.17 -17.72
CA SER A 67 0.43 2.23 -16.63
C SER A 67 0.31 1.03 -15.68
N LEU A 68 -0.93 0.65 -15.34
CA LEU A 68 -1.19 -0.54 -14.54
C LEU A 68 -0.76 -1.82 -15.27
N LYS A 69 -1.14 -1.97 -16.55
CA LYS A 69 -0.76 -3.13 -17.36
C LYS A 69 0.76 -3.30 -17.43
N LYS A 70 1.49 -2.21 -17.65
CA LYS A 70 2.95 -2.21 -17.70
C LYS A 70 3.55 -2.77 -16.39
N SER A 71 3.16 -2.18 -15.25
CA SER A 71 3.63 -2.63 -13.93
C SER A 71 3.30 -4.10 -13.67
N LEU A 72 2.08 -4.54 -14.02
CA LEU A 72 1.69 -5.95 -13.83
C LEU A 72 2.52 -6.91 -14.68
N LEU A 73 2.78 -6.58 -15.95
CA LEU A 73 3.60 -7.42 -16.84
C LEU A 73 5.05 -7.48 -16.37
N GLU A 74 5.65 -6.35 -16.00
CA GLU A 74 7.03 -6.29 -15.49
C GLU A 74 7.18 -7.13 -14.20
N ASN A 75 6.24 -7.00 -13.26
CA ASN A 75 6.25 -7.81 -12.04
C ASN A 75 6.02 -9.29 -12.35
N PHE A 76 5.09 -9.62 -13.26
CA PHE A 76 4.82 -11.00 -13.64
C PHE A 76 6.06 -11.66 -14.24
N GLU A 77 6.70 -11.03 -15.24
CA GLU A 77 7.94 -11.53 -15.86
C GLU A 77 9.06 -11.73 -14.83
N TYR A 78 9.20 -10.79 -13.88
CA TYR A 78 10.16 -10.92 -12.78
C TYR A 78 9.88 -12.16 -11.93
N PHE A 79 8.64 -12.36 -11.48
CA PHE A 79 8.31 -13.48 -10.60
C PHE A 79 8.25 -14.83 -11.31
N ASP A 80 7.87 -14.87 -12.58
CA ASP A 80 7.86 -16.08 -13.42
C ASP A 80 9.27 -16.62 -13.64
N SER A 81 10.28 -15.74 -13.64
CA SER A 81 11.70 -16.13 -13.74
C SER A 81 12.27 -16.80 -12.48
N ILE A 82 11.52 -16.85 -11.37
CA ILE A 82 11.97 -17.37 -10.08
C ILE A 82 11.40 -18.77 -9.86
N ALA A 83 12.27 -19.72 -9.49
CA ALA A 83 11.84 -21.07 -9.14
C ALA A 83 10.82 -21.06 -7.98
N LEU A 84 9.82 -21.95 -8.04
CA LEU A 84 8.69 -21.97 -7.11
C LEU A 84 9.13 -22.03 -5.64
N ASP A 85 10.09 -22.88 -5.29
CA ASP A 85 10.56 -23.04 -3.92
C ASP A 85 11.16 -21.73 -3.38
N THR A 86 11.96 -21.04 -4.19
CA THR A 86 12.52 -19.73 -3.85
C THR A 86 11.43 -18.65 -3.75
N LEU A 87 10.40 -18.70 -4.59
CA LEU A 87 9.28 -17.75 -4.54
C LEU A 87 8.48 -17.91 -3.23
N LEU A 88 8.27 -19.14 -2.78
CA LEU A 88 7.62 -19.44 -1.51
C LEU A 88 8.46 -18.97 -0.32
N GLU A 89 9.76 -19.23 -0.32
CA GLU A 89 10.68 -18.76 0.73
C GLU A 89 10.70 -17.23 0.83
N ARG A 90 10.84 -16.53 -0.31
CA ARG A 90 10.79 -15.06 -0.37
C ARG A 90 9.48 -14.50 0.16
N ARG A 91 8.34 -15.13 -0.15
CA ARG A 91 7.03 -14.73 0.36
C ARG A 91 6.97 -14.87 1.88
N TYR A 92 7.46 -16.00 2.40
CA TYR A 92 7.50 -16.24 3.84
C TYR A 92 8.34 -15.20 4.56
N GLU A 93 9.56 -14.93 4.08
CA GLU A 93 10.40 -13.88 4.64
C GLU A 93 9.75 -12.50 4.63
N ARG A 94 9.11 -12.12 3.52
CA ARG A 94 8.41 -10.84 3.39
C ARG A 94 7.33 -10.70 4.47
N LEU A 95 6.54 -11.74 4.71
CA LEU A 95 5.49 -11.75 5.73
C LEU A 95 6.08 -11.68 7.14
N MET A 96 7.17 -12.40 7.43
CA MET A 96 7.80 -12.40 8.76
C MET A 96 8.51 -11.07 9.07
N LYS A 97 8.96 -10.33 8.05
CA LYS A 97 9.56 -9.00 8.20
C LYS A 97 8.53 -7.89 8.49
N CYS A 98 7.22 -8.17 8.37
CA CYS A 98 6.19 -7.18 8.64
C CYS A 98 6.02 -6.96 10.15
N GLY A 99 6.26 -5.72 10.58
CA GLY A 99 6.12 -5.30 11.98
C GLY A 99 7.46 -4.89 12.59
N LYS A 100 7.40 -4.04 13.62
CA LYS A 100 8.57 -3.66 14.42
C LYS A 100 8.21 -3.84 15.88
N TYR A 101 9.02 -4.59 16.60
CA TYR A 101 8.89 -4.81 18.03
C TYR A 101 10.28 -4.72 18.66
N GLU A 102 10.36 -4.17 19.86
CA GLU A 102 11.55 -4.29 20.70
C GLU A 102 11.26 -5.39 21.72
N SER A 103 12.12 -6.42 21.76
CA SER A 103 12.11 -7.34 22.88
C SER A 103 12.67 -6.62 24.11
N LYS A 104 11.85 -6.48 25.15
CA LYS A 104 12.36 -6.12 26.47
C LYS A 104 12.98 -7.38 27.07
N ASP A 105 14.31 -7.48 27.00
CA ASP A 105 15.07 -8.32 27.91
C ASP A 105 15.12 -7.70 29.32
#